data_AF-U2CZA0-F1
#
_entry.id   AF-U2CZA0-F1
#
_cell.length_a   1.000
_cell.length_b   1.000
_cell.length_c   1.000
_cell.angle_alpha   90.00
_cell.angle_beta   90.00
_cell.angle_gamma   90.00
#
_symmetry.space_group_name_H-M   'P 1'
#
loop_
_entity.id
_entity.type
_entity.pdbx_description
1 polymer ?
#
loop_
_entity_poly.entity_id
_entity_poly.type
_entity_poly.pdbx_seq_one_letter_code
_entity_poly.pdbx_strand_id
1 'polypeptide(L)'
;MYDFLIVGAGISGAVFAHEVHKAGKKCLVIDSRGMIGGSLYCENMRGIPVHCYGLHILQTDDRRVWEFLNSFGKFVPCRERVSEKQYEGVPEKGYTQIIRKLLKDCDVYLNTDYNRFRKEKPDIADKVFYTGRLDEYFGEEYGRLVYELRSYETELRFQKHYQKRMLEKVRGKNAQIIEHKYLTDIYDKKDMPFTVITKESWGKNLKDGIPGMLEGTEKNRMLFRKYRMLAEKEKKAIFGGRMFHEGSYGIDEAVRDAMILAEKYAGKKMPDRNVCQAPEV
;
A
#
# COMPACT_ATOMS: atom_id res chain seq x y z
N MET A 1 -11.15 13.03 22.01
CA MET A 1 -10.96 13.63 20.68
C MET A 1 -9.62 13.16 20.13
N TYR A 2 -9.50 12.89 18.85
CA TYR A 2 -8.23 12.53 18.19
C TYR A 2 -7.66 13.75 17.45
N ASP A 3 -6.34 13.86 17.32
CA ASP A 3 -5.75 14.87 16.44
C ASP A 3 -6.00 14.49 14.96
N PHE A 4 -5.87 13.18 14.65
CA PHE A 4 -6.02 12.65 13.29
C PHE A 4 -6.93 11.43 13.24
N LEU A 5 -7.89 11.46 12.31
CA LEU A 5 -8.56 10.28 11.78
C LEU A 5 -7.85 9.85 10.49
N ILE A 6 -7.38 8.62 10.41
CA ILE A 6 -6.64 8.08 9.28
C ILE A 6 -7.51 7.06 8.58
N VAL A 7 -7.80 7.28 7.30
CA VAL A 7 -8.68 6.44 6.49
C VAL A 7 -7.83 5.61 5.53
N GLY A 8 -7.82 4.31 5.80
CA GLY A 8 -7.01 3.29 5.14
C GLY A 8 -5.84 2.84 6.01
N ALA A 9 -5.81 1.57 6.38
CA ALA A 9 -4.75 0.90 7.12
C ALA A 9 -3.70 0.26 6.18
N GLY A 10 -3.51 0.84 4.99
CA GLY A 10 -2.39 0.53 4.09
C GLY A 10 -1.08 1.18 4.54
N ILE A 11 -0.01 1.02 3.76
CA ILE A 11 1.32 1.52 4.14
C ILE A 11 1.35 3.04 4.36
N SER A 12 0.70 3.84 3.50
CA SER A 12 0.67 5.30 3.67
C SER A 12 -0.03 5.70 4.98
N GLY A 13 -1.19 5.10 5.28
CA GLY A 13 -1.91 5.36 6.53
C GLY A 13 -1.10 4.94 7.75
N ALA A 14 -0.48 3.76 7.71
CA ALA A 14 0.33 3.24 8.81
C ALA A 14 1.60 4.08 9.09
N VAL A 15 2.29 4.52 8.03
CA VAL A 15 3.47 5.40 8.17
C VAL A 15 3.06 6.76 8.71
N PHE A 16 1.99 7.37 8.16
CA PHE A 16 1.50 8.64 8.66
C PHE A 16 1.12 8.54 10.14
N ALA A 17 0.37 7.50 10.52
CA ALA A 17 -0.04 7.21 11.89
C ALA A 17 1.16 7.12 12.84
N HIS A 18 2.17 6.35 12.44
CA HIS A 18 3.39 6.16 13.21
C HIS A 18 4.16 7.48 13.43
N GLU A 19 4.32 8.28 12.38
CA GLU A 19 5.10 9.53 12.45
C GLU A 19 4.39 10.62 13.24
N VAL A 20 3.07 10.77 13.11
CA VAL A 20 2.32 11.73 13.94
C VAL A 20 2.28 11.27 15.40
N HIS A 21 2.17 9.95 15.66
CA HIS A 21 2.23 9.42 17.03
C HIS A 21 3.58 9.71 17.70
N LYS A 22 4.70 9.56 16.96
CA LYS A 22 6.04 10.00 17.40
C LYS A 22 6.18 11.49 17.66
N ALA A 23 5.20 12.31 17.27
CA ALA A 23 5.11 13.73 17.59
C ALA A 23 4.11 14.01 18.73
N GLY A 24 3.63 12.98 19.43
CA GLY A 24 2.69 13.10 20.54
C GLY A 24 1.22 13.26 20.11
N LYS A 25 0.90 12.96 18.85
CA LYS A 25 -0.46 13.09 18.31
C LYS A 25 -1.27 11.81 18.49
N LYS A 26 -2.55 11.96 18.82
CA LYS A 26 -3.47 10.82 18.95
C LYS A 26 -4.12 10.51 17.60
N CYS A 27 -3.98 9.26 17.16
CA CYS A 27 -4.48 8.72 15.88
C CYS A 27 -5.62 7.72 16.11
N LEU A 28 -6.68 7.81 15.31
CA LEU A 28 -7.61 6.70 15.06
C LEU A 28 -7.44 6.27 13.61
N VAL A 29 -7.15 5.00 13.38
CA VAL A 29 -7.07 4.42 12.04
C VAL A 29 -8.34 3.63 11.75
N ILE A 30 -8.95 3.86 10.59
CA ILE A 30 -10.07 3.07 10.11
C ILE A 30 -9.75 2.46 8.75
N ASP A 31 -10.25 1.26 8.48
CA ASP A 31 -10.21 0.65 7.15
C ASP A 31 -11.54 -0.01 6.84
N SER A 32 -12.00 0.10 5.60
CA SER A 32 -13.24 -0.55 5.15
C SER A 32 -13.07 -2.06 5.00
N ARG A 33 -11.83 -2.56 4.85
CA ARG A 33 -11.51 -3.99 4.84
C ARG A 33 -11.46 -4.56 6.25
N GLY A 34 -11.68 -5.87 6.35
CA GLY A 34 -11.55 -6.62 7.61
C GLY A 34 -10.12 -6.92 8.04
N MET A 35 -9.12 -6.29 7.41
CA MET A 35 -7.69 -6.54 7.66
C MET A 35 -6.86 -5.29 7.39
N ILE A 36 -5.74 -5.15 8.10
CA ILE A 36 -4.73 -4.12 7.82
C ILE A 36 -3.89 -4.48 6.58
N GLY A 37 -3.12 -3.54 6.07
CA GLY A 37 -2.12 -3.79 5.02
C GLY A 37 -2.49 -3.24 3.66
N GLY A 38 -3.79 -2.98 3.40
CA GLY A 38 -4.26 -2.58 2.09
C GLY A 38 -3.83 -3.59 1.01
N SER A 39 -3.31 -3.11 -0.12
CA SER A 39 -2.76 -4.01 -1.15
C SER A 39 -1.47 -4.73 -0.72
N LEU A 40 -0.77 -4.24 0.32
CA LEU A 40 0.42 -4.92 0.86
C LEU A 40 0.06 -5.98 1.92
N TYR A 41 -1.20 -6.35 2.06
CA TYR A 41 -1.56 -7.44 2.97
C TYR A 41 -0.88 -8.74 2.55
N CYS A 42 -0.10 -9.27 3.48
CA CYS A 42 0.47 -10.61 3.44
C CYS A 42 -0.20 -11.51 4.47
N GLU A 43 -0.53 -12.73 4.05
CA GLU A 43 -0.97 -13.81 4.93
C GLU A 43 0.17 -14.83 5.11
N ASN A 44 0.32 -15.39 6.30
CA ASN A 44 1.29 -16.46 6.52
C ASN A 44 0.62 -17.83 6.29
N MET A 45 0.90 -18.46 5.15
CA MET A 45 0.40 -19.80 4.84
C MET A 45 1.51 -20.81 5.06
N ARG A 46 1.48 -21.50 6.21
CA ARG A 46 2.42 -22.57 6.59
C ARG A 46 3.90 -22.14 6.53
N GLY A 47 4.16 -20.88 6.90
CA GLY A 47 5.50 -20.31 6.92
C GLY A 47 5.90 -19.60 5.63
N ILE A 48 5.03 -19.51 4.62
CA ILE A 48 5.22 -18.68 3.41
C ILE A 48 4.47 -17.35 3.61
N PRO A 49 5.14 -16.18 3.52
CA PRO A 49 4.47 -14.89 3.46
C PRO A 49 3.87 -14.69 2.06
N VAL A 50 2.57 -14.86 1.95
CA VAL A 50 1.79 -14.81 0.71
C VAL A 50 1.28 -13.40 0.49
N HIS A 51 1.64 -12.78 -0.63
CA HIS A 51 1.16 -11.45 -0.99
C HIS A 51 -0.22 -11.56 -1.67
N CYS A 52 -1.29 -11.34 -0.91
CA CYS A 52 -2.65 -11.69 -1.35
C CYS A 52 -3.20 -10.81 -2.48
N TYR A 53 -2.63 -9.62 -2.69
CA TYR A 53 -3.08 -8.66 -3.70
C TYR A 53 -2.00 -8.34 -4.73
N GLY A 54 -1.25 -9.35 -5.14
CA GLY A 54 -0.24 -9.23 -6.20
C GLY A 54 1.19 -9.11 -5.67
N LEU A 55 2.13 -9.04 -6.60
CA LEU A 55 3.56 -9.05 -6.28
C LEU A 55 4.03 -7.68 -5.80
N HIS A 56 4.65 -7.62 -4.62
CA HIS A 56 5.13 -6.38 -4.04
C HIS A 56 6.60 -6.50 -3.62
N ILE A 57 7.48 -5.85 -4.37
CA ILE A 57 8.93 -5.78 -4.12
C ILE A 57 9.27 -4.32 -3.93
N LEU A 58 9.94 -3.98 -2.82
CA LEU A 58 10.43 -2.63 -2.61
C LEU A 58 11.64 -2.41 -3.51
N GLN A 59 11.65 -1.32 -4.25
CA GLN A 59 12.76 -0.88 -5.09
C GLN A 59 12.89 0.63 -4.88
N THR A 60 14.03 1.12 -4.42
CA THR A 60 14.20 2.55 -4.16
C THR A 60 15.68 2.97 -4.17
N ASP A 61 15.93 4.22 -4.55
CA ASP A 61 17.22 4.90 -4.32
C ASP A 61 17.17 5.72 -3.02
N ASP A 62 16.01 5.81 -2.37
CA ASP A 62 15.84 6.58 -1.14
C ASP A 62 16.31 5.77 0.06
N ARG A 63 17.52 6.08 0.52
CA ARG A 63 18.12 5.47 1.71
C ARG A 63 17.27 5.67 2.96
N ARG A 64 16.59 6.82 3.13
CA ARG A 64 15.72 7.05 4.30
C ARG A 64 14.55 6.10 4.30
N VAL A 65 13.89 5.90 3.16
CA VAL A 65 12.80 4.92 3.04
C VAL A 65 13.29 3.50 3.34
N TRP A 66 14.43 3.12 2.78
CA TRP A 66 15.02 1.80 2.99
C TRP A 66 15.33 1.52 4.46
N GLU A 67 16.07 2.43 5.12
CA GLU A 67 16.43 2.32 6.53
C GLU A 67 15.19 2.35 7.43
N PHE A 68 14.23 3.23 7.12
CA PHE A 68 12.97 3.33 7.86
C PHE A 68 12.23 1.99 7.86
N LEU A 69 11.97 1.40 6.68
CA LEU A 69 11.25 0.12 6.61
C LEU A 69 12.05 -1.03 7.24
N ASN A 70 13.38 -1.05 7.08
CA ASN A 70 14.23 -2.06 7.70
C ASN A 70 14.23 -2.01 9.23
N SER A 71 13.98 -0.83 9.83
CA SER A 71 13.81 -0.71 11.29
C SER A 71 12.57 -1.46 11.81
N PHE A 72 11.57 -1.72 10.96
CA PHE A 72 10.36 -2.48 11.32
C PHE A 72 10.41 -3.94 10.88
N GLY A 73 11.24 -4.31 9.90
CA GLY A 73 11.37 -5.70 9.47
C GLY A 73 12.53 -5.88 8.52
N LYS A 74 13.26 -6.99 8.66
CA LYS A 74 14.38 -7.33 7.79
C LYS A 74 13.90 -7.54 6.35
N PHE A 75 14.52 -6.83 5.41
CA PHE A 75 14.35 -7.09 3.99
C PHE A 75 15.40 -8.09 3.49
N VAL A 76 14.99 -8.96 2.57
CA VAL A 76 15.86 -9.90 1.87
C VAL A 76 15.79 -9.65 0.35
N PRO A 77 16.88 -9.87 -0.40
CA PRO A 77 16.85 -9.72 -1.85
C PRO A 77 15.80 -10.62 -2.52
N CYS A 78 15.15 -10.12 -3.56
CA CYS A 78 14.24 -10.92 -4.38
C CYS A 78 15.06 -11.74 -5.38
N ARG A 79 14.91 -13.06 -5.39
CA ARG A 79 15.82 -13.95 -6.14
C ARG A 79 15.80 -13.75 -7.65
N GLU A 80 14.61 -13.60 -8.23
CA GLU A 80 14.42 -13.62 -9.69
C GLU A 80 14.24 -12.23 -10.31
N ARG A 81 14.43 -11.17 -9.52
CA ARG A 81 14.27 -9.81 -10.01
C ARG A 81 15.44 -8.99 -9.51
N VAL A 82 16.16 -8.40 -10.46
CA VAL A 82 17.22 -7.42 -10.20
C VAL A 82 16.65 -6.06 -10.57
N SER A 83 16.69 -5.12 -9.63
CA SER A 83 16.42 -3.70 -9.87
C SER A 83 17.68 -2.98 -10.33
N GLU A 84 17.48 -1.90 -11.08
CA GLU A 84 18.52 -0.87 -11.29
C GLU A 84 18.64 0.07 -10.08
N LYS A 85 17.69 0.00 -9.14
CA LYS A 85 17.68 0.81 -7.92
C LYS A 85 18.75 0.36 -6.92
N GLN A 86 19.28 1.31 -6.15
CA GLN A 86 20.33 1.05 -5.15
C GLN A 86 19.87 0.05 -4.07
N TYR A 87 18.61 0.14 -3.63
CA TYR A 87 18.05 -0.75 -2.62
C TYR A 87 16.86 -1.52 -3.19
N GLU A 88 16.86 -2.83 -2.97
CA GLU A 88 15.71 -3.68 -3.28
C GLU A 88 15.50 -4.79 -2.26
N GLY A 89 14.26 -5.23 -2.13
CA GLY A 89 13.97 -6.45 -1.41
C GLY A 89 12.51 -6.64 -1.07
N VAL A 90 12.25 -7.73 -0.37
CA VAL A 90 10.97 -8.06 0.21
C VAL A 90 11.13 -8.27 1.72
N PRO A 91 10.13 -7.90 2.54
CA PRO A 91 10.20 -8.18 3.97
C PRO A 91 10.13 -9.68 4.21
N GLU A 92 11.12 -10.23 4.93
CA GLU A 92 11.28 -11.67 5.20
C GLU A 92 10.01 -12.31 5.81
N LYS A 93 9.25 -11.53 6.58
CA LYS A 93 8.01 -11.97 7.25
C LYS A 93 6.73 -11.34 6.67
N GLY A 94 6.82 -10.72 5.49
CA GLY A 94 5.71 -10.04 4.82
C GLY A 94 5.43 -8.62 5.36
N TYR A 95 4.81 -7.79 4.52
CA TYR A 95 4.52 -6.38 4.83
C TYR A 95 3.52 -6.20 5.98
N THR A 96 2.57 -7.13 6.16
CA THR A 96 1.62 -7.09 7.28
C THR A 96 2.32 -6.97 8.64
N GLN A 97 3.48 -7.60 8.82
CA GLN A 97 4.23 -7.52 10.07
C GLN A 97 4.84 -6.14 10.30
N ILE A 98 5.33 -5.49 9.24
CA ILE A 98 5.81 -4.11 9.30
C ILE A 98 4.66 -3.17 9.64
N ILE A 99 3.54 -3.31 8.92
CA ILE A 99 2.35 -2.45 9.09
C ILE A 99 1.75 -2.61 10.49
N ARG A 100 1.74 -3.83 11.04
CA ARG A 100 1.33 -4.09 12.42
C ARG A 100 2.21 -3.35 13.43
N LYS A 101 3.53 -3.31 13.23
CA LYS A 101 4.45 -2.60 14.12
C LYS A 101 4.31 -1.07 14.01
N LEU A 102 4.06 -0.56 12.81
CA LEU A 102 3.79 0.87 12.60
C LEU A 102 2.52 1.31 13.33
N LEU A 103 1.49 0.47 13.34
CA LEU A 103 0.19 0.74 13.95
C LEU A 103 0.09 0.36 15.44
N LYS A 104 1.17 -0.11 16.07
CA LYS A 104 1.12 -0.73 17.41
C LYS A 104 0.58 0.21 18.51
N ASP A 105 0.74 1.53 18.33
CA ASP A 105 0.37 2.56 19.31
C ASP A 105 -0.86 3.38 18.87
N CYS A 106 -1.59 2.96 17.83
CA CYS A 106 -2.82 3.61 17.37
C CYS A 106 -4.04 2.74 17.65
N ASP A 107 -5.19 3.39 17.86
CA ASP A 107 -6.49 2.71 17.81
C ASP A 107 -6.81 2.35 16.35
N VAL A 108 -7.22 1.10 16.09
CA VAL A 108 -7.48 0.61 14.72
C VAL A 108 -8.85 -0.06 14.63
N TYR A 109 -9.76 0.48 13.83
CA TYR A 109 -11.08 -0.11 13.53
C TYR A 109 -11.16 -0.59 12.09
N LEU A 110 -11.42 -1.88 11.92
CA LEU A 110 -11.59 -2.53 10.61
C LEU A 110 -13.07 -2.64 10.25
N ASN A 111 -13.38 -3.03 9.02
CA ASN A 111 -14.77 -3.09 8.50
C ASN A 111 -15.56 -1.77 8.69
N THR A 112 -14.86 -0.64 8.60
CA THR A 112 -15.42 0.69 8.89
C THR A 112 -15.32 1.58 7.66
N ASP A 113 -16.46 1.78 6.98
CA ASP A 113 -16.56 2.71 5.85
C ASP A 113 -16.49 4.17 6.32
N TYR A 114 -15.59 4.96 5.75
CA TYR A 114 -15.38 6.35 6.14
C TYR A 114 -16.60 7.24 5.85
N ASN A 115 -17.27 7.05 4.72
CA ASN A 115 -18.38 7.91 4.30
C ASN A 115 -19.58 7.77 5.23
N ARG A 116 -19.82 6.56 5.74
CA ARG A 116 -20.76 6.30 6.83
C ARG A 116 -20.23 6.84 8.16
N PHE A 117 -18.98 6.50 8.51
CA PHE A 117 -18.38 6.85 9.80
C PHE A 117 -18.34 8.36 10.06
N ARG A 118 -18.01 9.17 9.05
CA ARG A 118 -17.96 10.64 9.17
C ARG A 118 -19.33 11.28 9.40
N LYS A 119 -20.43 10.61 9.04
CA LYS A 119 -21.80 11.06 9.35
C LYS A 119 -22.18 10.74 10.78
N GLU A 120 -21.76 9.56 11.27
CA GLU A 120 -22.02 9.10 12.64
C GLU A 120 -21.15 9.84 13.67
N LYS A 121 -19.91 10.17 13.33
CA LYS A 121 -18.93 10.82 14.21
C LYS A 121 -18.18 11.97 13.51
N PRO A 122 -18.85 13.08 13.16
CA PRO A 122 -18.27 14.15 12.36
C PRO A 122 -17.08 14.87 13.02
N ASP A 123 -17.01 14.90 14.35
CA ASP A 123 -16.00 15.62 15.13
C ASP A 123 -15.09 14.69 15.94
N ILE A 124 -14.94 13.45 15.47
CA ILE A 124 -14.05 12.46 16.10
C ILE A 124 -12.57 12.92 16.11
N ALA A 125 -12.17 13.72 15.11
CA ALA A 125 -10.81 14.22 14.96
C ALA A 125 -10.74 15.62 14.32
N ASP A 126 -9.65 16.35 14.61
CA ASP A 126 -9.39 17.70 14.07
C ASP A 126 -9.09 17.68 12.56
N LYS A 127 -8.30 16.69 12.11
CA LYS A 127 -8.01 16.46 10.70
C LYS A 127 -8.21 15.01 10.29
N VAL A 128 -8.45 14.83 8.99
CA VAL A 128 -8.55 13.51 8.35
C VAL A 128 -7.36 13.31 7.42
N PHE A 129 -6.61 12.22 7.55
CA PHE A 129 -5.69 11.75 6.50
C PHE A 129 -6.39 10.68 5.68
N TYR A 130 -6.74 11.00 4.43
CA TYR A 130 -7.57 10.17 3.57
C TYR A 130 -6.75 9.54 2.44
N THR A 131 -6.74 8.21 2.38
CA THR A 131 -6.00 7.43 1.36
C THR A 131 -6.90 6.64 0.40
N GLY A 132 -8.21 6.83 0.52
CA GLY A 132 -9.23 6.20 -0.32
C GLY A 132 -9.44 6.93 -1.65
N ARG A 133 -10.50 6.56 -2.36
CA ARG A 133 -10.82 7.15 -3.66
C ARG A 133 -11.40 8.55 -3.53
N LEU A 134 -10.97 9.46 -4.42
CA LEU A 134 -11.39 10.86 -4.38
C LEU A 134 -12.86 11.04 -4.71
N ASP A 135 -13.35 10.36 -5.74
CA ASP A 135 -14.77 10.41 -6.12
C ASP A 135 -15.67 9.98 -4.97
N GLU A 136 -15.34 8.90 -4.27
CA GLU A 136 -16.08 8.45 -3.09
C GLU A 136 -16.06 9.48 -1.95
N TYR A 137 -14.94 10.17 -1.71
CA TYR A 137 -14.86 11.23 -0.69
C TYR A 137 -15.84 12.39 -0.98
N PHE A 138 -15.95 12.78 -2.25
CA PHE A 138 -16.80 13.88 -2.72
C PHE A 138 -18.21 13.41 -3.14
N GLY A 139 -18.62 12.20 -2.74
CA GLY A 139 -19.97 11.72 -3.00
C GLY A 139 -20.30 11.52 -4.48
N GLU A 140 -19.28 11.26 -5.30
CA GLU A 140 -19.39 10.99 -6.74
C GLU A 140 -20.04 12.14 -7.53
N GLU A 141 -19.92 13.39 -7.08
CA GLU A 141 -20.63 14.56 -7.65
C GLU A 141 -20.38 14.80 -9.16
N TYR A 142 -19.21 14.41 -9.68
CA TYR A 142 -18.87 14.49 -11.10
C TYR A 142 -18.93 13.13 -11.82
N GLY A 143 -19.43 12.10 -11.14
CA GLY A 143 -19.42 10.71 -11.58
C GLY A 143 -18.24 9.92 -11.01
N ARG A 144 -18.26 8.60 -11.26
CA ARG A 144 -17.28 7.65 -10.73
C ARG A 144 -15.99 7.64 -11.55
N LEU A 145 -14.86 7.68 -10.87
CA LEU A 145 -13.56 7.36 -11.43
C LEU A 145 -13.55 5.87 -11.82
N VAL A 146 -13.03 5.61 -13.00
CA VAL A 146 -12.90 4.27 -13.56
C VAL A 146 -11.51 3.75 -13.28
N TYR A 147 -11.43 2.54 -12.74
CA TYR A 147 -10.19 1.83 -12.47
C TYR A 147 -10.17 0.52 -13.26
N GLU A 148 -9.00 0.12 -13.75
CA GLU A 148 -8.79 -1.26 -14.16
C GLU A 148 -8.88 -2.14 -12.93
N LEU A 149 -9.76 -3.15 -12.98
CA LEU A 149 -9.95 -4.05 -11.87
C LEU A 149 -8.86 -5.12 -11.86
N ARG A 150 -8.54 -5.57 -10.65
CA ARG A 150 -7.68 -6.72 -10.39
C ARG A 150 -8.43 -7.74 -9.54
N SER A 151 -8.26 -9.03 -9.84
CA SER A 151 -8.75 -10.11 -8.97
C SER A 151 -7.61 -11.07 -8.66
N TYR A 152 -7.68 -11.68 -7.47
CA TYR A 152 -6.62 -12.51 -6.92
C TYR A 152 -7.23 -13.79 -6.33
N GLU A 153 -6.81 -14.94 -6.84
CA GLU A 153 -7.22 -16.24 -6.32
C GLU A 153 -5.99 -16.98 -5.81
N THR A 154 -5.93 -17.21 -4.49
CA THR A 154 -4.80 -17.83 -3.82
C THR A 154 -5.12 -19.28 -3.47
N GLU A 155 -4.21 -20.19 -3.77
CA GLU A 155 -4.39 -21.62 -3.54
C GLU A 155 -3.11 -22.30 -3.02
N LEU A 156 -3.29 -23.22 -2.06
CA LEU A 156 -2.26 -24.14 -1.59
C LEU A 156 -2.22 -25.36 -2.51
N ARG A 157 -1.03 -25.75 -2.98
CA ARG A 157 -0.83 -26.93 -3.83
C ARG A 157 0.13 -27.91 -3.18
N PHE A 158 -0.26 -29.18 -3.07
CA PHE A 158 0.57 -30.27 -2.54
C PHE A 158 1.54 -30.81 -3.60
N GLN A 159 2.39 -29.92 -4.09
CA GLN A 159 3.53 -30.24 -4.95
C GLN A 159 4.67 -29.31 -4.60
N LYS A 160 5.90 -29.77 -4.81
CA LYS A 160 7.08 -28.99 -4.44
C LYS A 160 7.10 -27.65 -5.19
N HIS A 161 7.00 -27.65 -6.52
CA HIS A 161 6.98 -26.44 -7.36
C HIS A 161 5.75 -26.45 -8.26
N TYR A 162 5.09 -25.31 -8.43
CA TYR A 162 4.00 -25.16 -9.40
C TYR A 162 4.53 -24.75 -10.77
N GLN A 163 5.48 -23.83 -10.81
CA GLN A 163 6.05 -23.29 -12.03
C GLN A 163 7.58 -23.12 -11.89
N LYS A 164 8.27 -22.69 -12.96
CA LYS A 164 9.74 -22.62 -12.97
C LYS A 164 10.26 -21.29 -12.43
N ARG A 165 9.44 -20.25 -12.47
CA ARG A 165 9.78 -18.87 -12.12
C ARG A 165 8.85 -18.32 -11.04
N MET A 166 9.22 -17.22 -10.40
CA MET A 166 8.37 -16.52 -9.44
C MET A 166 7.05 -16.05 -10.08
N LEU A 167 7.11 -15.59 -11.34
CA LEU A 167 5.97 -15.00 -12.05
C LEU A 167 5.90 -15.55 -13.48
N GLU A 168 4.76 -16.14 -13.86
CA GLU A 168 4.52 -16.61 -15.22
C GLU A 168 3.19 -16.06 -15.77
N LYS A 169 3.22 -15.52 -17.00
CA LYS A 169 2.02 -15.01 -17.68
C LYS A 169 1.19 -16.16 -18.26
N VAL A 170 -0.13 -16.05 -18.18
CA VAL A 170 -1.04 -17.02 -18.78
C VAL A 170 -1.25 -16.67 -20.25
N ARG A 171 -0.85 -17.57 -21.16
CA ARG A 171 -0.94 -17.34 -22.61
C ARG A 171 -2.37 -17.03 -23.04
N GLY A 172 -2.54 -15.93 -23.79
CA GLY A 172 -3.82 -15.52 -24.35
C GLY A 172 -4.83 -14.98 -23.32
N LYS A 173 -4.41 -14.74 -22.07
CA LYS A 173 -5.27 -14.19 -21.02
C LYS A 173 -4.64 -12.98 -20.36
N ASN A 174 -5.47 -12.08 -19.86
CA ASN A 174 -5.08 -11.00 -18.96
C ASN A 174 -4.90 -11.55 -17.54
N ALA A 175 -3.97 -12.48 -17.39
CA ALA A 175 -3.69 -13.15 -16.13
C ALA A 175 -2.22 -13.57 -15.99
N GLN A 176 -1.77 -13.68 -14.75
CA GLN A 176 -0.46 -14.18 -14.38
C GLN A 176 -0.52 -14.99 -13.09
N ILE A 177 0.46 -15.85 -12.86
CA ILE A 177 0.55 -16.70 -11.69
C ILE A 177 1.83 -16.36 -10.92
N ILE A 178 1.66 -16.06 -9.64
CA ILE A 178 2.74 -15.79 -8.69
C ILE A 178 2.93 -17.03 -7.83
N GLU A 179 4.16 -17.55 -7.73
CA GLU A 179 4.52 -18.60 -6.77
C GLU A 179 5.34 -18.00 -5.62
N HIS A 180 4.72 -17.87 -4.44
CA HIS A 180 5.20 -16.95 -3.39
C HIS A 180 6.50 -17.35 -2.74
N LYS A 181 6.82 -18.65 -2.69
CA LYS A 181 8.07 -19.10 -2.06
C LYS A 181 9.33 -18.58 -2.76
N TYR A 182 9.24 -18.15 -4.03
CA TYR A 182 10.35 -17.55 -4.78
C TYR A 182 10.65 -16.10 -4.38
N LEU A 183 9.73 -15.42 -3.70
CA LEU A 183 9.93 -14.03 -3.25
C LEU A 183 11.07 -13.93 -2.22
N THR A 184 11.23 -14.95 -1.40
CA THR A 184 12.19 -14.99 -0.27
C THR A 184 13.11 -16.20 -0.41
N ASP A 185 14.08 -16.31 0.50
CA ASP A 185 14.99 -17.46 0.61
C ASP A 185 14.32 -18.74 1.15
N ILE A 186 13.01 -18.70 1.46
CA ILE A 186 12.22 -19.86 1.90
C ILE A 186 12.29 -20.99 0.88
N TYR A 187 12.39 -20.65 -0.41
CA TYR A 187 12.58 -21.62 -1.49
C TYR A 187 13.71 -22.63 -1.20
N ASP A 188 14.85 -22.17 -0.68
CA ASP A 188 16.06 -22.99 -0.52
C ASP A 188 16.13 -23.69 0.85
N LYS A 189 15.37 -23.21 1.84
CA LYS A 189 15.55 -23.61 3.25
C LYS A 189 14.65 -24.75 3.71
N LYS A 190 13.67 -25.18 2.91
CA LYS A 190 12.70 -26.20 3.32
C LYS A 190 12.49 -27.21 2.18
N ASP A 191 12.63 -28.50 2.48
CA ASP A 191 12.09 -29.55 1.62
C ASP A 191 10.57 -29.57 1.78
N MET A 192 9.93 -28.53 1.25
CA MET A 192 8.52 -28.25 1.44
C MET A 192 7.73 -29.04 0.38
N PRO A 193 6.86 -30.00 0.77
CA PRO A 193 6.11 -30.81 -0.19
C PRO A 193 4.91 -30.05 -0.79
N PHE A 194 4.84 -28.74 -0.57
CA PHE A 194 3.77 -27.87 -1.01
C PHE A 194 4.29 -26.51 -1.45
N THR A 195 3.44 -25.79 -2.17
CA THR A 195 3.66 -24.41 -2.57
C THR A 195 2.35 -23.63 -2.46
N VAL A 196 2.45 -22.30 -2.47
CA VAL A 196 1.29 -21.41 -2.54
C VAL A 196 1.44 -20.53 -3.76
N ILE A 197 0.38 -20.48 -4.56
CA ILE A 197 0.32 -19.61 -5.73
C ILE A 197 -0.85 -18.64 -5.61
N THR A 198 -0.73 -17.50 -6.28
CA THR A 198 -1.84 -16.58 -6.53
C THR A 198 -1.99 -16.36 -8.02
N LYS A 199 -3.19 -16.61 -8.54
CA LYS A 199 -3.60 -16.24 -9.89
C LYS A 199 -4.13 -14.80 -9.84
N GLU A 200 -3.43 -13.90 -10.50
CA GLU A 200 -3.85 -12.51 -10.68
C GLU A 200 -4.48 -12.35 -12.06
N SER A 201 -5.63 -11.68 -12.15
CA SER A 201 -6.27 -11.29 -13.42
C SER A 201 -6.58 -9.81 -13.45
N TRP A 202 -6.62 -9.21 -14.65
CA TRP A 202 -7.00 -7.80 -14.85
C TRP A 202 -8.02 -7.61 -15.98
N GLY A 203 -8.90 -6.63 -15.82
CA GLY A 203 -9.92 -6.32 -16.82
C GLY A 203 -11.04 -5.42 -16.30
N LYS A 204 -12.06 -5.22 -17.13
CA LYS A 204 -13.20 -4.33 -16.81
C LYS A 204 -14.33 -5.03 -16.05
N ASN A 205 -14.50 -6.33 -16.26
CA ASN A 205 -15.61 -7.14 -15.74
C ASN A 205 -15.08 -8.34 -14.96
N LEU A 206 -14.39 -8.09 -13.84
CA LEU A 206 -13.91 -9.16 -12.97
C LEU A 206 -14.90 -9.41 -11.84
N LYS A 207 -15.24 -10.67 -11.62
CA LYS A 207 -15.92 -11.11 -10.39
C LYS A 207 -15.00 -10.82 -9.21
N ASP A 208 -15.50 -10.09 -8.22
CA ASP A 208 -14.75 -9.64 -7.03
C ASP A 208 -13.53 -8.75 -7.36
N GLY A 209 -13.59 -8.05 -8.50
CA GLY A 209 -12.54 -7.14 -8.94
C GLY A 209 -12.39 -5.94 -8.00
N ILE A 210 -11.18 -5.72 -7.50
CA ILE A 210 -10.84 -4.53 -6.71
C ILE A 210 -10.18 -3.46 -7.59
N PRO A 211 -10.38 -2.17 -7.29
CA PRO A 211 -9.71 -1.09 -8.02
C PRO A 211 -8.18 -1.23 -7.98
N GLY A 212 -7.57 -1.29 -9.16
CA GLY A 212 -6.11 -1.26 -9.35
C GLY A 212 -5.63 0.12 -9.79
N MET A 213 -5.31 0.26 -11.07
CA MET A 213 -4.82 1.50 -11.67
C MET A 213 -5.99 2.33 -12.23
N LEU A 214 -5.89 3.66 -12.19
CA LEU A 214 -6.84 4.52 -12.91
C LEU A 214 -6.84 4.21 -14.40
N GLU A 215 -8.03 4.12 -15.00
CA GLU A 215 -8.15 3.93 -16.45
C GLU A 215 -7.62 5.17 -17.17
N GLY A 216 -6.70 4.98 -18.13
CA GLY A 216 -5.98 6.06 -18.81
C GLY A 216 -6.76 6.80 -19.91
N THR A 217 -8.09 6.76 -19.92
CA THR A 217 -8.89 7.50 -20.91
C THR A 217 -8.89 8.99 -20.60
N GLU A 218 -8.95 9.84 -21.65
CA GLU A 218 -8.93 11.30 -21.48
C GLU A 218 -10.10 11.79 -20.60
N LYS A 219 -11.28 11.20 -20.78
CA LYS A 219 -12.46 11.48 -19.94
C LYS A 219 -12.18 11.21 -18.46
N ASN A 220 -11.54 10.08 -18.14
CA ASN A 220 -11.26 9.69 -16.76
C ASN A 220 -10.13 10.53 -16.14
N ARG A 221 -9.11 10.91 -16.93
CA ARG A 221 -8.06 11.87 -16.50
C ARG A 221 -8.65 13.24 -16.18
N MET A 222 -9.52 13.77 -17.04
CA MET A 222 -10.20 15.05 -16.77
C MET A 222 -11.07 14.98 -15.52
N LEU A 223 -11.78 13.87 -15.30
CA LEU A 223 -12.57 13.64 -14.10
C LEU A 223 -11.70 13.61 -12.84
N PHE A 224 -10.57 12.88 -12.89
CA PHE A 224 -9.61 12.83 -11.79
C PHE A 224 -9.09 14.23 -11.42
N ARG A 225 -8.72 15.03 -12.42
CA ARG A 225 -8.26 16.41 -12.21
C ARG A 225 -9.31 17.29 -11.54
N LYS A 226 -10.59 17.14 -11.91
CA LYS A 226 -11.68 17.87 -11.23
C LYS A 226 -11.74 17.55 -9.73
N TYR A 227 -11.68 16.27 -9.37
CA TYR A 227 -11.67 15.87 -7.96
C TYR A 227 -10.39 16.29 -7.23
N ARG A 228 -9.24 16.27 -7.91
CA ARG A 228 -7.97 16.81 -7.36
C ARG A 228 -8.09 18.29 -6.99
N MET A 229 -8.72 19.09 -7.84
CA MET A 229 -8.95 20.52 -7.56
C MET A 229 -9.88 20.75 -6.36
N LEU A 230 -10.83 19.85 -6.10
CA LEU A 230 -11.64 19.89 -4.87
C LEU A 230 -10.82 19.50 -3.64
N ALA A 231 -10.01 18.44 -3.75
CA ALA A 231 -9.13 17.98 -2.69
C ALA A 231 -8.13 19.06 -2.24
N GLU A 232 -7.64 19.89 -3.16
CA GLU A 232 -6.75 21.02 -2.86
C GLU A 232 -7.43 22.17 -2.10
N LYS A 233 -8.75 22.30 -2.21
CA LYS A 233 -9.56 23.32 -1.52
C LYS A 233 -10.11 22.84 -0.17
N GLU A 234 -10.10 21.53 0.06
CA GLU A 234 -10.58 20.90 1.28
C GLU A 234 -9.62 21.18 2.45
N LYS A 235 -10.16 21.71 3.55
CA LYS A 235 -9.38 22.16 4.71
C LYS A 235 -9.32 21.11 5.82
N LYS A 236 -10.35 20.25 5.93
CA LYS A 236 -10.45 19.25 7.00
C LYS A 236 -9.66 17.99 6.68
N ALA A 237 -9.46 17.68 5.40
CA ALA A 237 -8.75 16.49 4.96
C ALA A 237 -7.37 16.78 4.34
N ILE A 238 -6.48 15.81 4.51
CA ILE A 238 -5.16 15.70 3.89
C ILE A 238 -5.26 14.46 3.00
N PHE A 239 -4.95 14.59 1.72
CA PHE A 239 -5.04 13.50 0.76
C PHE A 239 -3.66 12.95 0.42
N GLY A 240 -3.54 11.63 0.32
CA GLY A 240 -2.30 10.95 -0.03
C GLY A 240 -2.49 9.48 -0.38
N GLY A 241 -1.39 8.78 -0.63
CA GLY A 241 -1.40 7.37 -0.99
C GLY A 241 -1.85 7.11 -2.44
N ARG A 242 -1.83 5.83 -2.86
CA ARG A 242 -1.98 5.42 -4.27
C ARG A 242 -3.16 6.06 -5.00
N MET A 243 -4.31 6.17 -4.34
CA MET A 243 -5.56 6.65 -4.94
C MET A 243 -5.55 8.16 -5.25
N PHE A 244 -4.51 8.88 -4.82
CA PHE A 244 -4.31 10.30 -5.06
C PHE A 244 -3.39 10.60 -6.27
N HIS A 245 -2.94 9.58 -7.03
CA HIS A 245 -2.00 9.74 -8.16
C HIS A 245 -2.54 9.13 -9.47
N GLU A 246 -2.33 9.80 -10.61
CA GLU A 246 -2.75 9.30 -11.94
C GLU A 246 -1.91 8.09 -12.41
N GLY A 247 -0.61 8.12 -12.18
CA GLY A 247 0.37 7.18 -12.74
C GLY A 247 0.76 6.02 -11.83
N SER A 248 1.91 5.40 -12.12
CA SER A 248 2.56 4.45 -11.20
C SER A 248 2.86 5.12 -9.87
N TYR A 249 2.71 4.38 -8.79
CA TYR A 249 3.01 4.84 -7.45
C TYR A 249 3.54 3.67 -6.63
N GLY A 250 4.83 3.71 -6.33
CA GLY A 250 5.57 2.67 -5.64
C GLY A 250 5.34 2.66 -4.13
N ILE A 251 5.85 1.61 -3.48
CA ILE A 251 5.85 1.50 -2.01
C ILE A 251 6.74 2.59 -1.41
N ASP A 252 7.85 2.92 -2.08
CA ASP A 252 8.79 3.91 -1.61
C ASP A 252 8.21 5.33 -1.69
N GLU A 253 7.54 5.68 -2.78
CA GLU A 253 6.76 6.91 -2.90
C GLU A 253 5.67 6.99 -1.81
N ALA A 254 4.93 5.90 -1.60
CA ALA A 254 3.89 5.80 -0.58
C ALA A 254 4.38 6.06 0.85
N VAL A 255 5.58 5.58 1.18
CA VAL A 255 6.22 5.79 2.48
C VAL A 255 6.77 7.21 2.58
N ARG A 256 7.51 7.67 1.58
CA ARG A 256 8.14 9.00 1.54
C ARG A 256 7.11 10.11 1.66
N ASP A 257 6.04 10.05 0.88
CA ASP A 257 4.99 11.07 0.90
C ASP A 257 4.24 11.07 2.23
N ALA A 258 3.99 9.89 2.81
CA ALA A 258 3.36 9.78 4.12
C ALA A 258 4.23 10.40 5.22
N MET A 259 5.56 10.19 5.19
CA MET A 259 6.50 10.83 6.11
C MET A 259 6.49 12.36 5.95
N ILE A 260 6.58 12.87 4.71
CA ILE A 260 6.56 14.31 4.43
C ILE A 260 5.26 14.96 4.91
N LEU A 261 4.12 14.33 4.64
CA LEU A 261 2.82 14.82 5.09
C LEU A 261 2.72 14.77 6.62
N ALA A 262 3.16 13.69 7.26
CA ALA A 262 3.15 13.59 8.72
C ALA A 262 4.00 14.68 9.37
N GLU A 263 5.24 14.90 8.90
CA GLU A 263 6.11 15.97 9.40
C GLU A 263 5.45 17.35 9.30
N LYS A 264 4.90 17.66 8.11
CA LYS A 264 4.22 18.92 7.84
C LYS A 264 3.06 19.18 8.80
N TYR A 265 2.23 18.17 9.08
CA TYR A 265 1.00 18.34 9.87
C TYR A 265 1.17 18.03 11.37
N ALA A 266 2.21 17.30 11.76
CA ALA A 266 2.57 17.09 13.16
C ALA A 266 3.25 18.31 13.81
N GLY A 267 3.63 19.32 13.01
CA GLY A 267 4.29 20.53 13.51
C GLY A 267 5.80 20.38 13.73
N LYS A 268 6.44 19.37 13.13
CA LYS A 268 7.91 19.26 13.10
C LYS A 268 8.45 20.09 11.92
N LYS A 269 9.54 20.86 12.14
CA LYS A 269 10.25 21.53 11.03
C LYS A 269 10.73 20.45 10.05
N MET A 270 10.40 20.59 8.77
CA MET A 270 10.96 19.75 7.71
C MET A 270 12.50 19.81 7.81
N PRO A 271 13.22 18.68 7.91
CA PRO A 271 14.65 18.71 7.67
C PRO A 271 14.87 19.18 6.24
N ASP A 272 15.78 20.14 6.05
CA ASP A 272 16.06 20.78 4.77
C ASP A 272 16.19 19.77 3.64
N ARG A 273 15.54 20.06 2.50
CA ARG A 273 15.62 19.27 1.25
C ARG A 273 17.01 19.25 0.59
N ASN A 274 18.05 19.73 1.27
CA ASN A 274 19.41 19.89 0.77
C ASN A 274 20.43 18.94 1.44
N VAL A 275 20.13 17.65 1.54
CA VAL A 275 21.17 16.63 1.77
C VAL A 275 21.13 15.59 0.64
N CYS A 276 21.19 16.10 -0.58
CA CYS A 276 21.79 15.41 -1.73
C CYS A 276 23.02 16.23 -2.13
N GLN A 277 24.04 16.26 -1.27
CA GLN A 277 25.40 16.48 -1.74
C GLN A 277 26.05 15.11 -1.81
N ALA A 278 26.45 14.72 -3.02
CA ALA A 278 27.31 13.57 -3.25
C ALA A 278 28.54 13.68 -2.35
N PRO A 279 29.12 12.56 -1.87
CA PRO A 279 30.47 12.62 -1.34
C PRO A 279 31.41 12.97 -2.50
N GLU A 280 32.01 14.16 -2.44
CA GLU A 280 33.29 14.42 -3.08
C GLU A 280 34.31 13.45 -2.47
N VAL A 281 34.77 12.47 -3.26
CA VAL A 281 36.12 12.21 -3.78
C VAL A 281 36.13 10.80 -4.37
#